data_AF-A0A8T1V8H8-F1
#
_entry.id   AF-A0A8T1V8H8-F1
#
_cell.length_a   1.000
_cell.length_b   1.000
_cell.length_c   1.000
_cell.angle_alpha   90.00
_cell.angle_beta   90.00
_cell.angle_gamma   90.00
#
_symmetry.space_group_name_H-M   'P 1'
#
loop_
_entity.id
_entity.type
_entity.pdbx_description
1 polymer ?
#
loop_
_entity_poly.entity_id
_entity_poly.type
_entity_poly.pdbx_seq_one_letter_code
_entity_poly.pdbx_strand_id
1 'polypeptide(L)'
;MIKSVKAKRDIYYDSTTDGHKMRVHELSIEEGIPCCVRKMEPCPLCYKDSRRYPMKLRHNNHNNLSMGLRIAIIKLDDRIREEQYAVREEEEERDAELQDGYFTQPRVTEEDMLRLEQKQINTQVAVRNIRASNVTMRKETQQLNKDNFSLNERFDSIKNDVDYVLKENIKLKHQVANLASMRENILQEFCALKNGSTT
;
A
#
# COMPACT_ATOMS: atom_id res chain seq x y z
N MET A 1 12.37 -7.71 -3.64
CA MET A 1 11.45 -7.10 -2.66
C MET A 1 10.11 -7.83 -2.55
N ILE A 2 9.38 -8.05 -3.66
CA ILE A 2 8.03 -8.69 -3.67
C ILE A 2 7.98 -10.09 -3.04
N LYS A 3 8.99 -10.95 -3.27
CA LYS A 3 9.05 -12.29 -2.68
C LYS A 3 9.16 -12.28 -1.14
N SER A 4 9.80 -11.26 -0.56
CA SER A 4 9.95 -11.12 0.90
C SER A 4 8.65 -10.67 1.56
N VAL A 5 7.87 -9.81 0.90
CA VAL A 5 6.57 -9.36 1.40
C VAL A 5 5.56 -10.52 1.40
N LYS A 6 5.55 -11.33 0.33
CA LYS A 6 4.69 -12.51 0.25
C LYS A 6 4.97 -13.51 1.37
N ALA A 7 6.24 -13.85 1.60
CA ALA A 7 6.63 -14.76 2.68
C ALA A 7 6.21 -14.25 4.08
N LYS A 8 6.38 -12.94 4.35
CA LYS A 8 5.94 -12.33 5.61
C LYS A 8 4.41 -12.35 5.77
N ARG A 9 3.67 -12.13 4.69
CA ARG A 9 2.21 -12.19 4.69
C ARG A 9 1.71 -13.60 4.96
N ASP A 10 2.31 -14.60 4.33
CA ASP A 10 1.92 -16.00 4.50
C ASP A 10 2.17 -16.46 5.96
N ILE A 11 3.30 -16.04 6.57
CA ILE A 11 3.56 -16.25 8.00
C ILE A 11 2.47 -15.59 8.87
N TYR A 12 2.10 -14.34 8.57
CA TYR A 12 1.07 -13.63 9.32
C TYR A 12 -0.31 -14.31 9.24
N TYR A 13 -0.66 -14.85 8.06
CA TYR A 13 -1.92 -15.57 7.84
C TYR A 13 -2.01 -16.86 8.65
N ASP A 14 -0.89 -17.57 8.79
CA ASP A 14 -0.85 -18.84 9.51
C ASP A 14 -0.63 -18.68 11.03
N SER A 15 -0.19 -17.52 11.51
CA SER A 15 0.20 -17.33 12.92
C SER A 15 -0.80 -16.57 13.79
N THR A 16 -1.73 -15.84 13.18
CA THR A 16 -2.65 -14.95 13.90
C THR A 16 -4.11 -15.23 13.57
N THR A 17 -5.02 -15.00 14.52
CA THR A 17 -6.46 -15.11 14.30
C THR A 17 -6.95 -14.13 13.23
N ASP A 18 -6.42 -12.90 13.23
CA ASP A 18 -6.72 -11.92 12.18
C ASP A 18 -6.22 -12.38 10.81
N GLY A 19 -5.05 -13.00 10.75
CA GLY A 19 -4.54 -13.67 9.56
C GLY A 19 -5.48 -14.74 9.02
N HIS A 20 -5.98 -15.62 9.89
CA HIS A 20 -6.97 -16.64 9.52
C HIS A 20 -8.30 -16.01 9.06
N LYS A 21 -8.76 -14.94 9.71
CA LYS A 21 -9.96 -14.17 9.32
C LYS A 21 -9.79 -13.56 7.93
N MET A 22 -8.62 -12.98 7.65
CA MET A 22 -8.29 -12.43 6.34
C MET A 22 -8.27 -13.54 5.28
N ARG A 23 -7.65 -14.69 5.57
CA ARG A 23 -7.59 -15.82 4.64
C ARG A 23 -8.97 -16.35 4.26
N VAL A 24 -9.87 -16.50 5.24
CA VAL A 24 -11.26 -16.89 4.99
C VAL A 24 -11.99 -15.84 4.16
N HIS A 25 -11.77 -14.55 4.45
CA HIS A 25 -12.36 -13.46 3.69
C HIS A 25 -11.92 -13.50 2.22
N GLU A 26 -10.62 -13.56 1.94
CA GLU A 26 -10.07 -13.59 0.58
C GLU A 26 -10.67 -14.75 -0.24
N LEU A 27 -10.64 -15.96 0.31
CA LEU A 27 -11.21 -17.15 -0.35
C LEU A 27 -12.73 -17.02 -0.57
N SER A 28 -13.46 -16.39 0.35
CA SER A 28 -14.91 -16.15 0.16
C SER A 28 -15.16 -15.20 -1.02
N ILE A 29 -14.35 -14.14 -1.15
CA ILE A 29 -14.49 -13.18 -2.26
C ILE A 29 -14.06 -13.80 -3.59
N GLU A 30 -12.99 -14.60 -3.60
CA GLU A 30 -12.55 -15.36 -4.78
C GLU A 30 -13.64 -16.31 -5.29
N GLU A 31 -14.42 -16.91 -4.39
CA GLU A 31 -15.57 -17.78 -4.72
C GLU A 31 -16.87 -17.01 -5.02
N GLY A 32 -16.86 -15.68 -4.95
CA GLY A 32 -18.02 -14.85 -5.24
C GLY A 32 -19.14 -14.94 -4.18
N ILE A 33 -18.80 -15.34 -2.94
CA ILE A 33 -19.75 -15.49 -1.85
C ILE A 33 -19.50 -14.48 -0.72
N PRO A 34 -20.52 -14.17 0.10
CA PRO A 34 -20.34 -13.33 1.28
C PRO A 34 -19.27 -13.89 2.23
N CYS A 35 -18.58 -13.00 2.95
CA CYS A 35 -17.50 -13.38 3.87
C CYS A 35 -17.96 -14.44 4.89
N CYS A 36 -17.20 -15.53 4.98
CA CYS A 36 -17.48 -16.67 5.86
C CYS A 36 -16.91 -16.54 7.29
N VAL A 37 -16.37 -15.38 7.68
CA VAL A 37 -16.04 -15.08 9.08
C VAL A 37 -17.33 -14.98 9.90
N ARG A 38 -17.32 -15.49 11.14
CA ARG A 38 -18.49 -15.51 12.03
C ARG A 38 -19.05 -14.10 12.23
N LYS A 39 -20.37 -13.95 12.31
CA LYS A 39 -21.02 -12.63 12.48
C LYS A 39 -20.63 -11.93 13.78
N MET A 40 -20.36 -12.71 14.84
CA MET A 40 -19.94 -12.19 16.14
C MET A 40 -18.48 -11.72 16.16
N GLU A 41 -17.70 -12.09 15.13
CA GLU A 41 -16.29 -11.79 15.03
C GLU A 41 -16.05 -10.63 14.05
N PRO A 42 -15.32 -9.57 14.46
CA PRO A 42 -14.91 -8.54 13.51
C PRO A 42 -13.93 -9.15 12.51
N CYS A 43 -14.21 -8.99 11.22
CA CYS A 43 -13.28 -9.34 10.15
C CYS A 43 -12.52 -8.06 9.76
N PRO A 44 -11.17 -8.09 9.70
CA PRO A 44 -10.35 -6.91 9.42
C PRO A 44 -10.65 -6.22 8.07
N LEU A 45 -11.25 -6.95 7.12
CA LEU A 45 -11.47 -6.49 5.75
C LEU A 45 -12.93 -6.14 5.43
N CYS A 46 -13.86 -6.42 6.33
CA CYS A 46 -15.27 -6.12 6.11
C CYS A 46 -15.72 -4.90 6.92
N TYR A 47 -16.63 -4.11 6.34
CA TYR A 47 -17.38 -3.12 7.10
C TYR A 47 -18.33 -3.78 8.11
N LYS A 48 -18.72 -3.02 9.14
CA LYS A 48 -19.55 -3.51 10.27
C LYS A 48 -20.91 -4.08 9.82
N ASP A 49 -21.44 -3.54 8.74
CA ASP A 49 -22.73 -3.86 8.12
C ASP A 49 -22.61 -4.80 6.91
N SER A 50 -21.40 -5.25 6.57
CA SER A 50 -21.18 -6.18 5.46
C SER A 50 -21.98 -7.47 5.62
N ARG A 51 -22.67 -7.89 4.55
CA ARG A 51 -23.39 -9.16 4.51
C ARG A 51 -22.43 -10.32 4.79
N ARG A 52 -22.79 -11.18 5.75
CA ARG A 52 -22.03 -12.37 6.14
C ARG A 52 -22.68 -13.64 5.62
N TYR A 53 -21.86 -14.66 5.40
CA TYR A 53 -22.36 -15.99 5.08
C TYR A 53 -23.14 -16.56 6.27
N PRO A 54 -24.32 -17.20 6.06
CA PRO A 54 -25.10 -17.74 7.17
C PRO A 54 -24.34 -18.82 7.96
N MET A 55 -24.23 -18.66 9.28
CA MET A 55 -23.47 -19.60 10.12
C MET A 55 -23.93 -21.05 10.01
N LYS A 56 -25.26 -21.28 9.90
CA LYS A 56 -25.83 -22.62 9.75
C LYS A 56 -25.35 -23.35 8.49
N LEU A 57 -24.94 -22.61 7.47
CA LEU A 57 -24.49 -23.18 6.20
C LEU A 57 -22.97 -23.34 6.14
N ARG A 58 -22.21 -22.77 7.08
CA ARG A 58 -20.74 -22.71 7.06
C ARG A 58 -20.06 -24.09 7.18
N HIS A 59 -20.69 -25.01 7.91
CA HIS A 59 -20.19 -26.38 8.15
C HIS A 59 -21.04 -27.45 7.46
N ASN A 60 -22.04 -27.06 6.65
CA ASN A 60 -22.90 -28.03 6.00
C ASN A 60 -22.16 -28.70 4.84
N ASN A 61 -22.04 -30.03 4.85
CA ASN A 61 -21.38 -30.75 3.77
C ASN A 61 -22.07 -30.58 2.41
N HIS A 62 -23.36 -30.21 2.40
CA HIS A 62 -24.16 -29.96 1.20
C HIS A 62 -24.12 -28.52 0.69
N ASN A 63 -23.26 -27.65 1.23
CA ASN A 63 -23.06 -26.31 0.69
C ASN A 63 -22.17 -26.34 -0.57
N ASN A 64 -22.19 -25.24 -1.33
CA ASN A 64 -21.32 -25.04 -2.50
C ASN A 64 -19.96 -24.40 -2.14
N LEU A 65 -19.49 -24.51 -0.89
CA LEU A 65 -18.18 -23.98 -0.52
C LEU A 65 -17.08 -24.88 -1.09
N SER A 66 -16.04 -24.28 -1.67
CA SER A 66 -14.89 -25.05 -2.11
C SER A 66 -14.21 -25.76 -0.93
N MET A 67 -13.48 -26.84 -1.23
CA MET A 67 -12.69 -27.54 -0.22
C MET A 67 -11.67 -26.60 0.45
N GLY A 68 -11.05 -25.69 -0.31
CA GLY A 68 -10.06 -24.75 0.21
C GLY A 68 -10.65 -23.80 1.26
N LEU A 69 -11.83 -23.25 0.98
CA LEU A 69 -12.53 -22.37 1.91
C LEU A 69 -13.04 -23.12 3.14
N ARG A 70 -13.53 -24.36 2.99
CA ARG A 70 -13.90 -25.21 4.15
C ARG A 70 -12.72 -25.45 5.08
N ILE A 71 -11.54 -25.77 4.53
CA ILE A 71 -10.32 -25.97 5.33
C ILE A 71 -9.95 -24.68 6.06
N ALA A 72 -9.99 -23.52 5.39
CA ALA A 72 -9.69 -22.24 6.01
C ALA A 72 -10.66 -21.88 7.14
N ILE A 73 -11.95 -22.18 6.96
CA ILE A 73 -12.99 -22.02 7.97
C ILE A 73 -12.70 -22.87 9.21
N ILE A 74 -12.32 -24.13 9.02
CA ILE A 74 -12.01 -25.06 10.12
C ILE A 74 -10.80 -24.55 10.90
N LYS A 75 -9.71 -24.20 10.21
CA LYS A 75 -8.51 -23.65 10.86
C LYS A 75 -8.79 -22.40 11.69
N LEU A 76 -9.63 -21.49 11.17
CA LEU A 76 -10.05 -20.31 11.93
C LEU A 76 -10.84 -20.69 13.18
N ASP A 77 -11.72 -21.69 13.11
CA ASP A 77 -12.51 -22.11 14.26
C ASP A 77 -11.68 -22.83 15.32
N ASP A 78 -10.70 -23.63 14.91
CA ASP A 78 -9.76 -24.28 15.81
C ASP A 78 -8.93 -23.23 16.54
N ARG A 79 -8.41 -22.23 15.82
CA ARG A 79 -7.63 -21.15 16.43
C ARG A 79 -8.42 -20.31 17.43
N ILE A 80 -9.66 -19.94 17.09
CA ILE A 80 -10.54 -19.22 18.02
C ILE A 80 -10.79 -20.07 19.28
N ARG A 81 -10.94 -21.38 19.11
CA ARG A 81 -11.13 -22.29 20.24
C ARG A 81 -9.89 -22.38 21.13
N GLU A 82 -8.70 -22.48 20.54
CA GLU A 82 -7.43 -22.45 21.26
C GLU A 82 -7.29 -21.17 22.09
N GLU A 83 -7.59 -20.00 21.51
CA GLU A 83 -7.53 -18.72 22.23
C GLU A 83 -8.55 -18.65 23.37
N GLN A 84 -9.75 -19.19 23.17
CA GLN A 84 -10.76 -19.26 24.23
C GLN A 84 -10.36 -20.20 25.37
N TYR A 85 -9.66 -21.29 25.08
CA TYR A 85 -9.13 -22.18 26.12
C TYR A 85 -7.98 -21.53 26.88
N ALA A 86 -7.04 -20.87 26.20
CA ALA A 86 -5.93 -20.17 26.84
C ALA A 86 -6.43 -19.07 27.81
N VAL A 87 -7.42 -18.28 27.39
CA VAL A 87 -8.03 -17.26 28.25
C VAL A 87 -8.72 -17.89 29.47
N ARG A 88 -9.39 -19.03 29.29
CA ARG A 88 -10.05 -19.74 30.39
C ARG A 88 -9.03 -20.33 31.37
N GLU A 89 -7.95 -20.94 30.88
CA GLU A 89 -6.88 -21.46 31.74
C GLU A 89 -6.24 -20.32 32.55
N GLU A 90 -5.96 -19.17 31.94
CA GLU A 90 -5.47 -17.99 32.65
C GLU A 90 -6.47 -17.45 33.69
N GLU A 91 -7.78 -17.50 33.40
CA GLU A 91 -8.82 -17.11 34.36
C GLU A 91 -8.90 -18.10 35.53
N GLU A 92 -8.90 -19.40 35.25
CA GLU A 92 -8.92 -20.47 36.25
C GLU A 92 -7.65 -20.45 37.11
N GLU A 93 -6.48 -20.17 36.53
CA GLU A 93 -5.21 -19.99 37.27
C GLU A 93 -5.26 -18.75 38.17
N ARG A 94 -5.76 -17.62 37.65
CA ARG A 94 -5.98 -16.40 38.47
C ARG A 94 -6.95 -16.63 39.62
N ASP A 95 -8.05 -17.33 39.36
CA ASP A 95 -9.07 -17.64 40.37
C ASP A 95 -8.54 -18.64 41.41
N ALA A 96 -7.70 -19.59 41.00
CA ALA A 96 -7.00 -20.50 41.92
C ALA A 96 -5.97 -19.76 42.80
N GLU A 97 -5.20 -18.82 42.24
CA GLU A 97 -4.29 -17.94 42.99
C GLU A 97 -5.04 -17.06 44.01
N LEU A 98 -6.26 -16.62 43.67
CA LEU A 98 -7.12 -15.87 44.58
C LEU A 98 -7.69 -16.73 45.72
N GLN A 99 -7.85 -18.04 45.50
CA GLN A 99 -8.45 -18.96 46.47
C GLN A 99 -7.43 -19.53 47.47
N ASP A 100 -6.13 -19.59 47.13
CA ASP A 100 -5.03 -20.07 48.01
C ASP A 100 -4.46 -18.99 48.95
N GLY A 101 -5.18 -17.87 49.12
CA GLY A 101 -5.04 -16.83 50.15
C GLY A 101 -3.86 -16.88 51.14
N TYR A 102 -2.65 -16.63 50.64
CA TYR A 102 -1.76 -15.61 51.21
C TYR A 102 -1.59 -14.51 50.16
N PHE A 103 -2.55 -13.59 50.12
CA PHE A 103 -2.48 -12.39 49.30
C PHE A 103 -1.37 -11.47 49.84
N THR A 104 -0.13 -11.80 49.52
CA THR A 104 0.97 -10.85 49.60
C THR A 104 0.81 -9.97 48.37
N GLN A 105 0.28 -8.75 48.53
CA GLN A 105 0.45 -7.73 47.49
C GLN A 105 1.91 -7.80 47.01
N PRO A 106 2.18 -7.91 45.70
CA PRO A 106 3.54 -7.77 45.20
C PRO A 106 4.05 -6.45 45.75
N ARG A 107 4.95 -6.50 46.73
CA ARG A 107 5.56 -5.30 47.27
C ARG A 107 6.42 -4.80 46.13
N VAL A 108 5.94 -3.77 45.44
CA VAL A 108 6.75 -3.04 44.44
C VAL A 108 8.04 -2.71 45.15
N THR A 109 9.11 -3.35 44.72
CA THR A 109 10.41 -3.14 45.34
C THR A 109 10.94 -1.78 44.93
N GLU A 110 11.87 -1.23 45.69
CA GLU A 110 12.59 -0.02 45.29
C GLU A 110 13.25 -0.20 43.92
N GLU A 111 13.72 -1.41 43.61
CA GLU A 111 14.26 -1.78 42.29
C GLU A 111 13.21 -1.69 41.17
N ASP A 112 11.97 -2.12 41.42
CA ASP A 112 10.87 -2.00 40.45
C ASP A 112 10.53 -0.53 40.17
N MET A 113 10.52 0.32 41.20
CA MET A 113 10.30 1.76 41.03
C MET A 113 11.41 2.40 40.21
N LEU A 114 12.68 2.12 40.53
CA LEU A 114 13.83 2.63 39.77
C LEU A 114 13.81 2.15 38.31
N ARG A 115 13.42 0.90 38.06
CA ARG A 115 13.28 0.35 36.71
C ARG A 115 12.17 1.05 35.93
N LEU A 116 11.05 1.38 36.57
CA LEU A 116 9.95 2.13 35.96
C LEU A 116 10.35 3.58 35.67
N GLU A 117 11.03 4.25 36.59
CA GLU A 117 11.56 5.60 36.39
C GLU A 117 12.56 5.64 35.22
N GLN A 118 13.48 4.68 35.15
CA GLN A 118 14.43 4.58 34.04
C GLN A 118 13.70 4.34 32.70
N LYS A 119 12.68 3.49 32.67
CA LYS A 119 11.83 3.29 31.48
C LYS A 119 11.10 4.58 31.09
N GLN A 120 10.59 5.33 32.06
CA GLN A 120 9.92 6.60 31.82
C GLN A 120 10.88 7.63 31.22
N ILE A 121 12.09 7.76 31.77
CA ILE A 121 13.15 8.64 31.24
C ILE A 121 13.52 8.24 29.81
N ASN A 122 13.78 6.96 29.56
CA ASN A 122 14.13 6.45 28.23
C ASN A 122 13.02 6.75 27.21
N THR A 123 11.76 6.57 27.61
CA THR A 123 10.60 6.87 26.77
C THR A 123 10.50 8.37 26.48
N GLN A 124 10.73 9.23 27.48
CA GLN A 124 10.73 10.68 27.28
C GLN A 124 11.82 11.14 26.32
N VAL A 125 13.02 10.56 26.42
CA VAL A 125 14.13 10.85 25.49
C VAL A 125 13.77 10.40 24.07
N ALA A 126 13.22 9.20 23.90
CA ALA A 126 12.79 8.69 22.60
C ALA A 126 11.71 9.61 21.98
N VAL A 127 10.72 10.04 22.76
CA VAL A 127 9.68 10.98 22.30
C VAL A 127 10.27 12.31 21.86
N ARG A 128 11.25 12.86 22.60
CA ARG A 128 11.94 14.10 22.19
C ARG A 128 12.69 13.93 20.87
N ASN A 129 13.40 12.81 20.70
CA ASN A 129 14.14 12.53 19.47
C ASN A 129 13.20 12.37 18.27
N ILE A 130 12.08 11.67 18.44
CA ILE A 130 11.04 11.52 17.41
C ILE A 130 10.47 12.89 17.04
N ARG A 131 10.19 13.76 18.02
CA ARG A 131 9.71 15.13 17.76
C ARG A 131 10.73 15.96 16.97
N ALA A 132 12.01 15.90 17.34
CA ALA A 132 13.07 16.60 16.61
C ALA A 132 13.18 16.10 15.16
N SER A 133 13.17 14.79 14.96
CA SER A 133 13.19 14.18 13.62
C SER A 133 11.97 14.59 12.78
N ASN A 134 10.77 14.61 13.37
CA ASN A 134 9.56 15.06 12.70
C ASN A 134 9.63 16.54 12.25
N VAL A 135 10.25 17.42 13.05
CA VAL A 135 10.47 18.82 12.66
C VAL A 135 11.40 18.90 11.45
N THR A 136 12.49 18.13 11.44
CA THR A 136 13.42 18.07 10.31
C THR A 136 12.74 17.55 9.04
N MET A 137 12.04 16.41 9.12
CA MET A 137 11.32 15.84 7.98
C MET A 137 10.26 16.79 7.40
N ARG A 138 9.58 17.56 8.26
CA ARG A 138 8.63 18.59 7.79
C ARG A 138 9.32 19.70 7.00
N LYS A 139 10.50 20.16 7.46
CA LYS A 139 11.29 21.15 6.73
C LYS A 139 11.78 20.61 5.38
N GLU A 140 12.27 19.37 5.35
CA GLU A 140 12.69 18.70 4.12
C GLU A 140 11.53 18.56 3.13
N THR A 141 10.35 18.15 3.61
CA THR A 141 9.15 18.05 2.76
C THR A 141 8.74 19.41 2.19
N GLN A 142 8.80 20.47 2.99
CA GLN A 142 8.53 21.83 2.50
C GLN A 142 9.55 22.28 1.46
N GLN A 143 10.83 21.95 1.64
CA GLN A 143 11.88 22.28 0.67
C GLN A 143 11.67 21.52 -0.64
N LEU A 144 11.45 20.20 -0.58
CA LEU A 144 11.15 19.38 -1.76
C LEU A 144 9.94 19.90 -2.54
N ASN A 145 8.90 20.37 -1.86
CA ASN A 145 7.74 20.98 -2.51
C ASN A 145 8.10 22.27 -3.26
N LYS A 146 8.96 23.12 -2.70
CA LYS A 146 9.46 24.32 -3.38
C LYS A 146 10.30 23.96 -4.60
N ASP A 147 11.17 22.96 -4.46
CA ASP A 147 12.04 22.50 -5.55
C ASP A 147 11.21 21.91 -6.70
N ASN A 148 10.20 21.10 -6.39
CA ASN A 148 9.25 20.57 -7.38
C ASN A 148 8.48 21.67 -8.10
N PHE A 149 8.04 22.70 -7.38
CA PHE A 149 7.38 23.85 -8.01
C PHE A 149 8.32 24.56 -8.98
N SER A 150 9.56 24.84 -8.56
CA SER A 150 10.58 25.46 -9.43
C SER A 150 10.92 24.60 -10.66
N LEU A 151 10.98 23.28 -10.48
CA LEU A 151 11.20 22.34 -11.59
C LEU A 151 10.04 22.35 -12.59
N ASN A 152 8.80 22.42 -12.11
CA ASN A 152 7.63 22.51 -12.99
C ASN A 152 7.64 23.81 -13.81
N GLU A 153 7.97 24.95 -13.20
CA GLU A 153 8.11 26.22 -13.94
C GLU A 153 9.19 26.13 -15.03
N ARG A 154 10.33 25.49 -14.74
CA ARG A 154 11.39 25.25 -15.73
C ARG A 154 10.91 24.31 -16.84
N PHE A 155 10.15 23.28 -16.50
CA PHE A 155 9.60 22.35 -17.48
C PHE A 155 8.63 23.05 -18.45
N ASP A 156 7.75 23.90 -17.92
CA ASP A 156 6.84 24.71 -18.74
C ASP A 156 7.59 25.70 -19.63
N SER A 157 8.66 26.33 -19.13
CA SER A 157 9.53 27.18 -19.95
C SER A 157 10.16 26.40 -21.11
N ILE A 158 10.77 25.24 -20.83
CA ILE A 158 11.39 24.40 -21.85
C ILE A 158 10.36 23.92 -22.88
N LYS A 159 9.16 23.58 -22.42
CA LYS A 159 8.06 23.19 -23.32
C LYS A 159 7.71 24.32 -24.29
N ASN A 160 7.62 25.56 -23.81
CA ASN A 160 7.38 26.72 -24.66
C ASN A 160 8.51 26.94 -25.67
N ASP A 161 9.77 26.78 -25.26
CA ASP A 161 10.93 26.89 -26.15
C ASP A 161 10.91 25.81 -27.25
N VAL A 162 10.57 24.57 -26.90
CA VAL A 162 10.40 23.48 -27.87
C VAL A 162 9.29 23.78 -28.86
N ASP A 163 8.13 24.25 -28.40
CA ASP A 163 7.01 24.62 -29.27
C ASP A 163 7.38 25.76 -30.22
N TYR A 164 8.15 26.75 -29.75
CA TYR A 164 8.69 27.82 -30.59
C TYR A 164 9.62 27.28 -31.67
N VAL A 165 10.60 26.44 -31.30
CA VAL A 165 11.57 25.84 -32.24
C VAL A 165 10.87 24.96 -33.26
N LEU A 166 9.82 24.22 -32.88
CA LEU A 166 9.02 23.43 -33.81
C LEU A 166 8.31 24.31 -34.85
N LYS A 167 7.70 25.42 -34.42
CA LYS A 167 7.04 26.37 -35.33
C LYS A 167 8.03 27.00 -36.31
N GLU A 168 9.20 27.41 -35.85
CA GLU A 168 10.25 27.96 -36.73
C GLU A 168 10.78 26.91 -37.71
N ASN A 169 11.00 25.67 -37.28
CA ASN A 169 11.38 24.58 -38.18
C ASN A 169 10.33 24.32 -39.28
N ILE A 170 9.04 24.40 -38.95
CA ILE A 170 7.97 24.27 -39.95
C ILE A 170 8.05 25.41 -40.97
N LYS A 171 8.24 26.66 -40.54
CA LYS A 171 8.39 27.81 -41.45
C LYS A 171 9.61 27.65 -42.38
N LEU A 172 10.76 27.27 -41.82
CA LEU A 172 11.98 27.05 -42.60
C LEU A 172 11.80 25.93 -43.63
N LYS A 173 11.12 24.83 -43.27
CA LYS A 173 10.79 23.76 -44.24
C LYS A 173 9.96 24.28 -45.42
N HIS A 174 8.97 25.14 -45.17
CA HIS A 174 8.18 25.76 -46.25
C HIS A 174 9.03 26.68 -47.13
N GLN A 175 9.91 27.50 -46.53
CA GLN A 175 10.82 28.36 -47.28
C GLN A 175 11.78 27.55 -48.18
N VAL A 176 12.35 26.46 -47.65
CA VAL A 176 13.21 25.55 -48.42
C VAL A 176 12.44 24.92 -49.58
N ALA A 177 11.20 24.48 -49.37
CA ALA A 177 10.36 23.93 -50.43
C ALA A 177 10.08 24.95 -51.54
N ASN A 178 9.79 26.21 -51.18
CA ASN A 178 9.57 27.29 -52.15
C ASN A 178 10.84 27.58 -52.97
N LEU A 179 12.01 27.65 -52.32
CA LEU A 179 13.29 27.86 -53.01
C LEU A 179 13.63 26.69 -53.94
N ALA A 180 13.33 25.45 -53.54
CA ALA A 180 13.50 24.27 -54.39
C ALA A 180 12.62 24.35 -55.66
N SER A 181 11.37 24.79 -55.52
CA SER A 181 10.46 25.02 -56.67
C SER A 181 10.95 26.13 -57.60
N MET A 182 11.40 27.27 -57.04
CA MET A 182 12.00 28.35 -57.83
C MET A 182 13.24 27.89 -58.60
N ARG A 183 14.11 27.10 -57.97
CA ARG A 183 15.29 26.52 -58.63
C ARG A 183 14.89 25.65 -59.82
N GLU A 184 13.86 24.81 -59.67
CA GLU A 184 13.39 23.94 -60.75
C GLU A 184 12.84 24.75 -61.93
N ASN A 185 12.04 25.78 -61.67
CA ASN A 185 11.52 26.68 -62.71
C ASN A 185 12.66 27.37 -63.48
N ILE A 186 13.66 27.90 -62.78
CA ILE A 186 14.83 28.54 -63.41
C ILE A 186 15.59 27.54 -64.28
N LEU A 187 15.77 26.29 -63.82
CA LEU A 187 16.43 25.25 -64.61
C LEU A 187 15.64 24.91 -65.89
N GLN A 188 14.31 24.86 -65.81
CA GLN A 188 13.45 24.66 -66.99
C GLN A 188 13.57 25.82 -67.99
N GLU A 189 13.51 27.07 -67.52
CA GLU A 189 13.70 28.26 -68.37
C GLU A 189 15.08 28.26 -69.04
N PHE A 190 16.14 27.93 -68.30
CA PHE A 190 17.49 27.87 -68.84
C PHE A 190 17.66 26.78 -69.91
N CYS A 191 17.06 25.60 -69.70
CA CYS A 191 17.02 24.54 -70.70
C CYS A 191 16.26 24.95 -71.97
N ALA A 192 15.13 25.66 -71.83
CA ALA A 192 14.37 26.18 -72.97
C ALA A 192 15.18 27.20 -73.78
N LEU A 193 15.87 28.12 -73.12
CA LEU A 193 16.75 29.11 -73.76
C LEU A 193 17.92 28.45 -74.51
N LYS A 194 18.52 27.40 -73.93
CA LYS A 194 19.62 26.67 -74.58
C LYS A 194 19.17 25.97 -75.87
N ASN A 195 17.95 25.44 -75.91
CA ASN A 195 17.42 24.75 -77.08
C ASN A 195 16.90 25.72 -78.16
N GLY A 196 16.44 26.93 -77.78
CA GLY A 196 15.99 27.96 -78.71
C GLY A 196 17.09 28.65 -79.54
N SER A 197 18.37 28.53 -79.13
CA SER A 197 19.51 29.17 -79.81
C SER A 197 20.19 28.29 -80.89
N THR A 198 19.54 27.22 -81.36
CA THR A 198 20.09 26.30 -82.39
C THR A 198 19.42 26.37 -83.76
N THR A 199 18.65 27.42 -84.03
CA THR A 199 18.14 27.77 -85.37
C THR A 199 18.78 29.06 -85.85
#